data_AF-A0A3B1A356-F1
#
_entry.id   AF-A0A3B1A356-F1
#
_cell.length_a   1.000
_cell.length_b   1.000
_cell.length_c   1.000
_cell.angle_alpha   90.00
_cell.angle_beta   90.00
_cell.angle_gamma   90.00
#
_symmetry.space_group_name_H-M   'P 1'
#
loop_
_entity.id
_entity.type
_entity.pdbx_description
1 polymer ?
#
loop_
_entity_poly.entity_id
_entity_poly.type
_entity_poly.pdbx_seq_one_letter_code
_entity_poly.pdbx_strand_id
1 'polypeptide(L)'
;MLAENLSRNTKPPKSLMRPIGRAIADFDMIHDGERIMLGLSGGKDSLSLLHILHHLQSYAPVKFELAAMTVDPMIEGFHPEKLKPYLAELGIPYFFESHPIEKLAKEHMGKDSFCSFCSRLKRGIMYTT
;
A
#
# COMPACT_ATOMS: atom_id res chain seq x y z
N MET A 1 12.54 -22.85 19.06
CA MET A 1 13.20 -22.43 17.79
C MET A 1 12.08 -22.03 16.85
N LEU A 2 11.84 -20.80 16.40
CA LEU A 2 12.50 -19.50 16.48
C LEU A 2 11.35 -18.48 16.53
N ALA A 3 11.21 -17.72 17.62
CA ALA A 3 10.23 -16.63 17.73
C ALA A 3 10.89 -15.36 18.28
N GLU A 4 12.14 -15.12 17.86
CA GLU A 4 12.89 -13.92 18.20
C GLU A 4 13.53 -13.38 16.93
N ASN A 5 12.74 -12.67 16.14
CA ASN A 5 13.25 -11.57 15.33
C ASN A 5 12.16 -10.50 15.28
N LEU A 6 12.41 -9.44 16.05
CA LEU A 6 11.54 -8.32 16.36
C LEU A 6 10.85 -7.76 15.10
N SER A 7 9.51 -7.72 15.13
CA SER A 7 8.72 -6.87 14.24
C SER A 7 9.23 -5.43 14.36
N ARG A 8 9.79 -4.87 13.30
CA ARG A 8 10.14 -3.44 13.25
C ARG A 8 8.86 -2.62 13.15
N ASN A 9 8.09 -2.55 14.23
CA ASN A 9 6.97 -1.63 14.34
C ASN A 9 7.52 -0.23 14.64
N THR A 10 7.82 0.52 13.58
CA THR A 10 8.30 1.90 13.68
C THR A 10 7.19 2.78 14.23
N LYS A 11 7.44 3.46 15.35
CA LYS A 11 6.53 4.47 15.91
C LYS A 11 6.64 5.78 15.11
N PRO A 12 5.60 6.18 14.35
CA PRO A 12 5.64 7.42 13.60
C PRO A 12 5.51 8.64 14.52
N PRO A 13 6.01 9.82 14.10
CA PRO A 13 5.94 11.04 14.90
C PRO A 13 4.48 11.49 15.09
N LYS A 14 4.21 12.11 16.26
CA LYS A 14 2.86 12.63 16.60
C LYS A 14 2.34 13.66 15.60
N SER A 15 3.22 14.37 14.89
CA SER A 15 2.85 15.31 13.83
C SER A 15 2.15 14.65 12.64
N LEU A 16 2.42 13.37 12.39
CA LEU A 16 1.71 12.57 11.38
C LEU A 16 0.49 11.85 11.99
N MET A 17 0.65 11.26 13.18
CA MET A 17 -0.41 10.45 13.79
C MET A 17 -1.67 11.26 14.13
N ARG A 18 -1.52 12.52 14.57
CA ARG A 18 -2.67 13.38 14.95
C ARG A 18 -3.59 13.72 13.78
N PRO A 19 -3.12 14.31 12.66
CA PRO A 19 -3.99 14.61 11.54
C PRO A 19 -4.58 13.36 10.90
N ILE A 20 -3.84 12.24 10.86
CA ILE A 20 -4.34 10.99 10.28
C ILE A 20 -5.43 10.37 11.15
N GLY A 21 -5.22 10.29 12.48
CA GLY A 21 -6.26 9.82 13.40
C GLY A 21 -7.51 10.69 13.36
N ARG A 22 -7.34 12.02 13.22
CA ARG A 22 -8.44 12.95 13.01
C ARG A 22 -9.17 12.67 11.70
N ALA A 23 -8.44 12.50 10.58
CA ALA A 23 -9.07 12.19 9.29
C ALA A 23 -9.85 10.87 9.33
N ILE A 24 -9.30 9.83 9.96
CA ILE A 24 -9.98 8.54 10.11
C ILE A 24 -11.31 8.71 10.85
N ALA A 25 -11.33 9.50 11.93
CA ALA A 25 -12.53 9.76 12.72
C ALA A 25 -13.52 10.72 12.03
N ASP A 26 -13.04 11.83 11.47
CA ASP A 26 -13.86 12.88 10.86
C ASP A 26 -14.56 12.39 9.58
N PHE A 27 -13.98 11.40 8.89
CA PHE A 27 -14.49 10.85 7.62
C PHE A 27 -14.92 9.38 7.69
N ASP A 28 -14.99 8.79 8.89
CA ASP A 28 -15.41 7.41 9.12
C ASP A 28 -14.68 6.41 8.20
N MET A 29 -13.35 6.53 8.12
CA MET A 29 -12.56 5.84 7.08
C MET A 29 -12.29 4.37 7.39
N ILE A 30 -12.36 3.97 8.65
CA ILE A 30 -12.04 2.62 9.12
C ILE A 30 -13.05 2.20 10.18
N HIS A 31 -13.75 1.10 9.92
CA HIS A 31 -14.71 0.49 10.84
C HIS A 31 -14.13 -0.76 11.51
N ASP A 32 -14.75 -1.18 12.62
CA ASP A 32 -14.31 -2.35 13.37
C ASP A 32 -14.53 -3.65 12.59
N GLY A 33 -13.51 -4.51 12.58
CA GLY A 33 -13.48 -5.75 11.82
C GLY A 33 -13.18 -5.59 10.32
N GLU A 34 -12.89 -4.38 9.83
CA GLU A 34 -12.62 -4.17 8.42
C GLU A 34 -11.27 -4.75 7.97
N ARG A 35 -11.21 -5.08 6.67
CA ARG A 35 -9.99 -5.51 5.98
C ARG A 35 -9.55 -4.42 5.03
N ILE A 36 -8.39 -3.85 5.29
CA ILE A 36 -7.84 -2.72 4.52
C ILE A 36 -6.74 -3.22 3.60
N MET A 37 -6.89 -2.93 2.30
CA MET A 37 -5.82 -3.13 1.31
C MET A 37 -5.17 -1.78 0.97
N LEU A 38 -3.90 -1.63 1.31
CA LEU A 38 -3.10 -0.46 1.00
C LEU A 38 -2.43 -0.62 -0.39
N GLY A 39 -2.75 0.27 -1.32
CA GLY A 39 -1.97 0.43 -2.55
C GLY A 39 -0.56 0.94 -2.23
N LEU A 40 0.45 0.10 -2.42
CA LEU A 40 1.84 0.37 -2.07
C LEU A 40 2.65 0.65 -3.34
N SER A 41 3.28 1.83 -3.41
CA SER A 41 4.10 2.22 -4.57
C SER A 41 5.61 2.05 -4.33
N GLY A 42 6.02 1.81 -3.08
CA GLY A 42 7.42 1.87 -2.66
C GLY A 42 7.95 3.29 -2.47
N GLY A 43 7.16 4.33 -2.81
CA GLY A 43 7.47 5.72 -2.50
C GLY A 43 7.30 6.04 -1.01
N LYS A 44 7.97 7.12 -0.57
CA LYS A 44 7.98 7.58 0.83
C LYS A 44 6.59 7.76 1.42
N ASP A 45 5.63 8.25 0.64
CA ASP A 45 4.28 8.56 1.12
C ASP A 45 3.51 7.26 1.40
N SER A 46 3.53 6.31 0.47
CA SER A 46 2.88 5.00 0.66
C SER A 46 3.54 4.16 1.75
N LEU A 47 4.87 4.22 1.89
CA LEU A 47 5.60 3.55 2.97
C LEU A 47 5.33 4.20 4.32
N SER A 48 5.23 5.53 4.38
CA SER A 48 4.84 6.23 5.61
C SER A 48 3.44 5.83 6.03
N LEU A 49 2.48 5.77 5.10
CA LEU A 49 1.12 5.33 5.37
C LEU A 49 1.08 3.86 5.85
N LEU A 50 1.87 2.96 5.25
CA LEU A 50 2.02 1.57 5.70
C LEU A 50 2.41 1.50 7.18
N HIS A 51 3.47 2.21 7.58
CA HIS A 51 3.91 2.21 8.98
C HIS A 51 2.92 2.86 9.92
N ILE A 52 2.19 3.88 9.46
CA ILE A 52 1.17 4.55 10.27
C ILE A 52 0.01 3.59 10.55
N LEU A 53 -0.51 2.91 9.52
CA LEU A 53 -1.58 1.93 9.68
C LEU A 53 -1.12 0.73 10.51
N HIS A 54 0.08 0.21 10.27
CA HIS A 54 0.65 -0.89 11.03
C HIS A 54 0.86 -0.52 12.51
N HIS A 55 1.34 0.70 12.80
CA HIS A 55 1.46 1.19 14.16
C HIS A 55 0.08 1.38 14.81
N LEU A 56 -0.90 1.88 14.06
CA LEU A 56 -2.28 2.10 14.53
C LEU A 56 -2.93 0.80 15.04
N GLN A 57 -2.68 -0.34 14.39
CA GLN A 57 -3.17 -1.66 14.83
C GLN A 57 -2.76 -2.01 16.27
N SER A 58 -1.64 -1.46 16.77
CA SER A 58 -1.11 -1.78 18.11
C SER A 58 -1.85 -1.09 19.26
N TYR A 59 -2.52 0.03 19.02
CA TYR A 59 -3.11 0.84 20.10
C TYR A 59 -4.48 1.43 19.80
N ALA A 60 -4.95 1.40 18.55
CA ALA A 60 -6.25 1.96 18.20
C ALA A 60 -7.40 1.13 18.81
N PRO A 61 -8.50 1.81 19.20
CA PRO A 61 -9.70 1.12 19.66
C PRO A 61 -10.34 0.29 18.54
N VAL A 62 -10.30 0.79 17.30
CA VAL A 62 -10.79 0.07 16.11
C VAL A 62 -9.84 -1.06 15.72
N LYS A 63 -10.38 -2.27 15.52
CA LYS A 63 -9.65 -3.43 15.04
C LYS A 63 -9.85 -3.60 13.54
N PHE A 64 -8.76 -3.79 12.81
CA PHE A 64 -8.79 -4.02 11.37
C PHE A 64 -7.62 -4.89 10.93
N GLU A 65 -7.80 -5.60 9.83
CA GLU A 65 -6.73 -6.31 9.14
C GLU A 65 -6.07 -5.38 8.11
N LEU A 66 -4.76 -5.51 7.95
CA LEU A 66 -3.98 -4.72 6.99
C LEU A 66 -3.27 -5.65 6.02
N ALA A 67 -3.46 -5.41 4.73
CA ALA A 67 -2.69 -5.98 3.64
C ALA A 67 -2.15 -4.86 2.74
N ALA A 68 -1.10 -5.16 1.97
CA ALA A 68 -0.55 -4.26 0.97
C ALA A 68 -0.64 -4.88 -0.42
N MET A 69 -0.79 -4.06 -1.46
CA MET A 69 -0.77 -4.51 -2.84
C MET A 69 0.05 -3.56 -3.71
N THR A 70 0.88 -4.12 -4.59
CA THR A 70 1.54 -3.36 -5.65
C THR A 70 1.12 -3.90 -7.02
N VAL A 71 0.73 -2.99 -7.92
CA VAL A 71 0.61 -3.28 -9.35
C VAL A 71 1.79 -2.67 -10.07
N ASP A 72 2.69 -3.53 -10.53
CA ASP A 72 3.86 -3.18 -11.32
C ASP A 72 3.45 -2.97 -12.79
N PRO A 73 3.56 -1.73 -13.31
CA PRO A 73 3.26 -1.42 -14.71
C PRO A 73 4.35 -1.85 -15.69
N MET A 74 5.42 -2.50 -15.23
CA MET A 74 6.62 -2.89 -15.99
C MET A 74 7.26 -1.70 -16.72
N ILE A 75 7.38 -0.56 -16.03
CA ILE A 75 8.08 0.62 -16.54
C ILE A 75 9.56 0.52 -16.22
N GLU A 76 10.41 0.90 -17.17
CA GLU A 76 11.86 1.01 -16.94
C GLU A 76 12.19 1.84 -15.69
N GLY A 77 13.03 1.28 -14.81
CA GLY A 77 13.47 1.92 -13.57
C GLY A 77 12.53 1.78 -12.37
N PHE A 78 11.35 1.16 -12.53
CA PHE A 78 10.49 0.81 -11.39
C PHE A 78 10.79 -0.61 -10.92
N HIS A 79 11.29 -0.72 -9.67
CA HIS A 79 11.81 -1.96 -9.08
C HIS A 79 11.11 -2.32 -7.76
N PRO A 80 9.80 -2.65 -7.79
CA PRO A 80 8.99 -2.91 -6.60
C PRO A 80 9.26 -4.28 -5.95
N GLU A 81 10.04 -5.17 -6.58
CA GLU A 81 10.33 -6.51 -6.09
C GLU A 81 10.99 -6.52 -4.70
N LYS A 82 11.71 -5.45 -4.36
CA LYS A 82 12.33 -5.24 -3.04
C LYS A 82 11.30 -5.12 -1.91
N LEU A 83 10.04 -4.81 -2.23
CA LEU A 83 8.96 -4.75 -1.25
C LEU A 83 8.54 -6.14 -0.76
N LYS A 84 8.76 -7.21 -1.54
CA LYS A 84 8.40 -8.58 -1.13
C LYS A 84 9.08 -9.01 0.17
N PRO A 85 10.42 -9.04 0.27
CA PRO A 85 11.09 -9.40 1.52
C PRO A 85 10.78 -8.41 2.64
N TYR A 86 10.63 -7.12 2.31
CA TYR A 86 10.34 -6.09 3.30
C TYR A 86 8.97 -6.27 3.99
N LEU A 87 7.92 -6.55 3.23
CA LEU A 87 6.58 -6.78 3.79
C LEU A 87 6.51 -8.12 4.55
N ALA A 88 7.28 -9.12 4.10
CA ALA A 88 7.45 -10.38 4.83
C ALA A 88 8.10 -10.16 6.20
N GLU A 89 9.15 -9.33 6.29
CA GLU A 89 9.80 -8.95 7.56
C GLU A 89 8.84 -8.22 8.52
N LEU A 90 7.89 -7.43 7.98
CA LEU A 90 6.86 -6.75 8.77
C LEU A 90 5.68 -7.65 9.15
N GLY A 91 5.60 -8.87 8.59
CA GLY A 91 4.46 -9.76 8.79
C GLY A 91 3.15 -9.25 8.18
N ILE A 92 3.23 -8.41 7.14
CA ILE A 92 2.06 -7.84 6.47
C ILE A 92 1.78 -8.63 5.18
N PRO A 93 0.57 -9.19 4.99
CA PRO A 93 0.18 -9.82 3.73
C PRO A 93 0.41 -8.90 2.53
N TYR A 94 1.07 -9.42 1.49
CA TYR A 94 1.46 -8.63 0.33
C TYR A 94 1.05 -9.30 -0.97
N PHE A 95 0.28 -8.57 -1.78
CA PHE A 95 -0.17 -8.95 -3.11
C PHE A 95 0.68 -8.21 -4.15
N PHE A 96 1.16 -8.93 -5.15
CA PHE A 96 2.03 -8.37 -6.18
C PHE A 96 1.57 -8.83 -7.55
N GLU A 97 1.12 -7.88 -8.36
CA GLU A 97 0.70 -8.11 -9.74
C GLU A 97 1.63 -7.36 -10.68
N SER A 98 2.03 -7.98 -11.79
CA SER A 98 2.89 -7.34 -12.79
C SER A 98 2.25 -7.47 -14.16
N HIS A 99 2.03 -6.32 -14.80
CA HIS A 99 1.32 -6.21 -16.07
C HIS A 99 2.07 -5.26 -17.00
N PRO A 100 2.10 -5.52 -18.32
CA PRO A 100 2.82 -4.70 -19.30
C PRO A 100 2.07 -3.40 -19.62
N ILE A 101 1.72 -2.60 -18.61
CA ILE A 101 0.94 -1.37 -18.72
C ILE A 101 1.68 -0.32 -19.55
N GLU A 102 3.00 -0.24 -19.45
CA GLU A 102 3.80 0.66 -20.30
C GLU A 102 3.63 0.33 -21.79
N LYS A 103 3.68 -0.96 -22.13
CA LYS A 103 3.48 -1.43 -23.51
C LYS A 103 2.05 -1.16 -23.97
N LEU A 104 1.05 -1.49 -23.15
CA LEU A 104 -0.37 -1.24 -23.46
C LEU A 104 -0.64 0.25 -23.70
N ALA A 105 0.01 1.14 -22.94
CA ALA A 105 -0.11 2.57 -23.19
C ALA A 105 0.50 2.95 -24.55
N LYS A 106 1.67 2.42 -24.91
CA LYS A 106 2.27 2.68 -26.24
C LYS A 106 1.38 2.21 -27.40
N GLU A 107 0.61 1.13 -27.20
CA GLU A 107 -0.25 0.51 -28.23
C GLU A 107 -1.65 1.13 -28.30
N HIS A 108 -2.22 1.54 -27.16
CA HIS A 108 -3.65 1.88 -27.05
C HIS A 108 -3.92 3.28 -26.50
N MET A 109 -2.91 3.98 -25.98
CA MET A 109 -3.10 5.35 -25.51
C MET A 109 -3.27 6.28 -26.70
N GLY A 110 -4.41 6.97 -26.74
CA GLY A 110 -4.63 8.07 -27.67
C GLY A 110 -3.89 9.34 -27.23
N LYS A 111 -4.62 10.45 -27.10
CA LYS A 111 -4.06 11.73 -26.62
C LYS A 111 -4.05 11.88 -25.09
N ASP A 112 -4.40 10.81 -24.37
CA ASP A 112 -4.47 10.82 -22.91
C ASP A 112 -3.07 10.81 -22.28
N SER A 113 -2.98 11.24 -21.03
CA SER A 113 -1.73 11.16 -20.28
C SER A 113 -1.44 9.73 -19.83
N PHE A 114 -0.18 9.32 -19.92
CA PHE A 114 0.29 8.02 -19.44
C PHE A 114 -0.11 7.77 -17.97
N CYS A 115 0.05 8.79 -17.11
CA CYS A 115 -0.33 8.69 -15.71
C CYS A 115 -1.83 8.40 -15.53
N SER A 116 -2.69 9.02 -16.35
CA SER A 116 -4.13 8.77 -16.31
C SER A 116 -4.47 7.35 -16.77
N PHE A 117 -3.90 6.91 -17.90
CA PHE A 117 -4.08 5.55 -18.42
C PHE A 117 -3.62 4.48 -17.41
N CYS A 118 -2.38 4.61 -16.91
CA CYS A 118 -1.80 3.71 -15.92
C CYS A 118 -2.61 3.67 -14.62
N SER A 119 -3.07 4.83 -14.11
CA SER A 119 -3.87 4.88 -12.88
C SER A 119 -5.19 4.12 -12.98
N ARG A 120 -5.85 4.16 -14.14
CA ARG A 120 -7.12 3.44 -14.38
C ARG A 120 -6.90 1.94 -14.44
N LEU A 121 -5.88 1.49 -15.20
CA LEU A 121 -5.56 0.06 -15.29
C LEU A 121 -5.15 -0.53 -13.94
N LYS A 122 -4.27 0.14 -13.20
CA LYS A 122 -3.87 -0.32 -11.86
C LYS A 122 -5.07 -0.47 -10.93
N ARG A 123 -6.02 0.48 -10.97
CA ARG A 123 -7.25 0.39 -10.17
C ARG A 123 -8.13 -0.79 -10.59
N GLY A 124 -8.28 -1.01 -11.90
CA GLY A 124 -9.01 -2.16 -12.42
C GLY A 124 -8.42 -3.48 -11.92
N ILE A 125 -7.10 -3.64 -12.03
CA ILE A 125 -6.37 -4.81 -11.55
C ILE A 125 -6.60 -5.02 -10.04
N MET A 126 -6.43 -3.96 -9.24
CA MET A 126 -6.65 -4.01 -7.78
C MET A 126 -8.06 -4.45 -7.37
N TYR A 127 -9.08 -4.24 -8.21
CA TYR A 127 -10.45 -4.65 -7.90
C TYR A 127 -10.80 -6.08 -8.35
N THR A 128 -9.90 -6.74 -9.07
CA THR A 128 -10.10 -8.07 -9.64
C THR A 128 -9.15 -9.15 -9.10
N THR A 129 -8.19 -8.74 -8.28
CA THR A 129 -7.26 -9.64 -7.56
C THR A 129 -7.86 -10.04 -6.22
#